data_AF-A0A1Z9FNQ2-F1
#
_entry.id   AF-A0A1Z9FNQ2-F1
#
_cell.length_a   1.000
_cell.length_b   1.000
_cell.length_c   1.000
_cell.angle_alpha   90.00
_cell.angle_beta   90.00
_cell.angle_gamma   90.00
#
_symmetry.space_group_name_H-M   'P 1'
#
loop_
_entity.id
_entity.type
_entity.pdbx_description
1 polymer ?
#
loop_
_entity_poly.entity_id
_entity_poly.type
_entity_poly.pdbx_seq_one_letter_code
_entity_poly.pdbx_strand_id
1 'polypeptide(L)'
;MKRQSSGDNTGNFKSQDALMQDKMKYELKRYEKLHKLVIKSLEEYLIMLKNAKFQELSDTLTQPIIHTIAMTLSGNQFSESKLNITNYTFISKFEKYKETFFSILDGIQQAQNLKTNNNQQHATILDLQEQSDILTDIEKLKEYINTHYSGQKAVLFEINTELNVAPVIYPHYLEYIKRHGLPENSVWDSEKMAIIILELLNEGVITQSDIFL
;
A
#
# COMPACT_ATOMS: atom_id res chain seq x y z
N MET A 1 -18.73 53.55 -69.60
CA MET A 1 -18.85 53.97 -68.18
C MET A 1 -19.63 52.90 -67.42
N LYS A 2 -18.94 52.12 -66.57
CA LYS A 2 -19.53 51.14 -65.65
C LYS A 2 -20.10 51.86 -64.44
N ARG A 3 -21.33 51.54 -64.05
CA ARG A 3 -21.79 51.61 -62.65
C ARG A 3 -22.62 50.37 -62.35
N GLN A 4 -21.93 49.36 -61.82
CA GLN A 4 -22.52 48.28 -61.04
C GLN A 4 -22.47 48.65 -59.55
N SER A 5 -23.36 48.02 -58.80
CA SER A 5 -23.25 47.71 -57.36
C SER A 5 -23.69 48.78 -56.37
N SER A 6 -24.99 48.77 -56.05
CA SER A 6 -25.45 48.93 -54.67
C SER A 6 -25.85 47.54 -54.17
N GLY A 7 -24.87 46.79 -53.68
CA GLY A 7 -25.11 45.54 -52.97
C GLY A 7 -25.68 45.84 -51.60
N ASP A 8 -26.83 45.23 -51.33
CA ASP A 8 -27.42 45.08 -50.00
C ASP A 8 -26.37 44.56 -49.01
N ASN A 9 -26.08 45.36 -47.99
CA ASN A 9 -25.32 44.92 -46.83
C ASN A 9 -26.26 44.87 -45.63
N THR A 10 -27.22 43.94 -45.66
CA THR A 10 -28.02 43.58 -44.49
C THR A 10 -27.17 42.71 -43.56
N GLY A 11 -26.23 43.36 -42.87
CA GLY A 11 -25.50 42.78 -41.76
C GLY A 11 -26.49 42.42 -40.64
N ASN A 12 -26.73 41.12 -40.46
CA ASN A 12 -27.64 40.58 -39.46
C ASN A 12 -27.03 40.74 -38.04
N PHE A 13 -27.12 41.95 -37.48
CA PHE A 13 -26.71 42.24 -36.11
C PHE A 13 -27.73 41.64 -35.13
N LYS A 14 -27.36 40.53 -34.47
CA LYS A 14 -28.11 40.01 -33.32
C LYS A 14 -28.16 41.07 -32.22
N SER A 15 -29.32 41.28 -31.61
CA SER A 15 -29.46 42.12 -30.42
C SER A 15 -28.63 41.56 -29.25
N GLN A 16 -28.25 42.42 -28.30
CA GLN A 16 -27.53 42.00 -27.08
C GLN A 16 -28.30 40.92 -26.31
N ASP A 17 -29.63 40.99 -26.29
CA ASP A 17 -30.50 39.99 -25.66
C ASP A 17 -30.41 38.63 -26.35
N ALA A 18 -30.40 38.60 -27.69
CA ALA A 18 -30.25 37.36 -28.45
C ALA A 18 -28.86 36.72 -28.21
N LEU A 19 -27.81 37.54 -28.09
CA LEU A 19 -26.46 37.09 -27.77
C LEU A 19 -26.37 36.53 -26.33
N MET A 20 -27.09 37.14 -25.38
CA MET A 20 -27.18 36.65 -24.00
C MET A 20 -27.92 35.31 -23.94
N GLN A 21 -29.05 35.18 -24.63
CA GLN A 21 -29.80 33.92 -24.68
C GLN A 21 -28.98 32.77 -25.28
N ASP A 22 -28.22 33.04 -26.35
CA ASP A 22 -27.34 32.04 -26.95
C ASP A 22 -26.21 31.60 -25.99
N LYS A 23 -25.61 32.54 -25.22
CA LYS A 23 -24.62 32.21 -24.18
C LYS A 23 -25.22 31.41 -23.01
N MET A 24 -26.43 31.76 -22.56
CA MET A 24 -27.11 31.01 -21.50
C MET A 24 -27.44 29.59 -21.95
N LYS A 25 -27.93 29.42 -23.19
CA LYS A 25 -28.18 28.09 -23.77
C LYS A 25 -26.89 27.28 -23.90
N TYR A 26 -25.78 27.91 -24.29
CA TYR A 26 -24.48 27.27 -24.35
C TYR A 26 -24.03 26.75 -22.98
N GLU A 27 -24.06 27.60 -21.95
CA GLU A 27 -23.67 27.18 -20.60
C GLU A 27 -24.61 26.11 -20.03
N LEU A 28 -25.93 26.26 -20.23
CA LEU A 28 -26.91 25.26 -19.80
C LEU A 28 -26.58 23.88 -20.38
N LYS A 29 -26.26 23.80 -21.68
CA LYS A 29 -25.84 22.55 -22.32
C LYS A 29 -24.57 21.97 -21.71
N ARG A 30 -23.60 22.81 -21.32
CA ARG A 30 -22.37 22.36 -20.64
C ARG A 30 -22.69 21.75 -19.28
N TYR A 31 -23.54 22.41 -18.48
CA TYR A 31 -23.97 21.88 -17.18
C TYR A 31 -24.82 20.62 -17.32
N GLU A 32 -25.71 20.53 -18.31
CA GLU A 32 -26.45 19.30 -18.59
C GLU A 32 -25.52 18.14 -18.97
N LYS A 33 -24.50 18.39 -19.79
CA LYS A 33 -23.47 17.40 -20.11
C LYS A 33 -22.69 16.98 -18.87
N LEU A 34 -22.26 17.95 -18.05
CA LEU A 34 -21.57 17.68 -16.79
C LEU A 34 -22.42 16.79 -15.87
N HIS A 35 -23.72 17.08 -15.77
CA HIS A 35 -24.64 16.29 -14.99
C HIS A 35 -24.76 14.85 -15.49
N LYS A 36 -25.00 14.68 -16.80
CA LYS A 36 -25.19 13.37 -17.43
C LYS A 36 -23.93 12.50 -17.41
N LEU A 37 -22.77 13.10 -17.60
CA LEU A 37 -21.51 12.37 -17.77
C LEU A 37 -20.74 12.15 -16.47
N VAL A 38 -20.91 13.03 -15.48
CA VAL A 38 -20.08 13.03 -14.26
C VAL A 38 -20.92 13.00 -12.99
N ILE A 39 -21.84 13.96 -12.82
CA ILE A 39 -22.55 14.13 -11.53
C ILE A 39 -23.36 12.89 -11.18
N LYS A 40 -24.09 12.33 -12.14
CA LYS A 40 -24.89 11.13 -11.93
C LYS A 40 -24.04 9.96 -11.41
N SER A 41 -22.88 9.74 -12.00
CA SER A 41 -21.94 8.69 -11.61
C SER A 41 -21.36 8.95 -10.21
N LEU A 42 -20.94 10.20 -9.94
CA LEU A 42 -20.40 10.58 -8.63
C LEU A 42 -21.44 10.47 -7.51
N GLU A 43 -22.71 10.75 -7.80
CA GLU A 43 -23.80 10.64 -6.83
C GLU A 43 -23.97 9.21 -6.32
N GLU A 44 -23.89 8.21 -7.22
CA GLU A 44 -23.95 6.80 -6.83
C GLU A 44 -22.81 6.43 -5.86
N TYR A 45 -21.58 6.86 -6.15
CA TYR A 45 -20.43 6.62 -5.27
C TYR A 45 -20.53 7.37 -3.93
N LEU A 46 -21.04 8.61 -3.94
CA LEU A 46 -21.29 9.36 -2.71
C LEU A 46 -22.36 8.69 -1.85
N ILE A 47 -23.40 8.11 -2.45
CA ILE A 47 -24.42 7.34 -1.72
C ILE A 47 -23.79 6.11 -1.08
N MET A 48 -22.94 5.36 -1.80
CA MET A 48 -22.23 4.21 -1.24
C MET A 48 -21.32 4.62 -0.08
N LEU A 49 -20.57 5.72 -0.23
CA LEU A 49 -19.71 6.27 0.81
C LEU A 49 -20.52 6.69 2.04
N LYS A 50 -21.60 7.44 1.86
CA LYS A 50 -22.51 7.89 2.93
C LYS A 50 -23.10 6.71 3.71
N ASN A 51 -23.44 5.63 3.01
CA ASN A 51 -24.03 4.44 3.60
C ASN A 51 -22.99 3.44 4.13
N ALA A 52 -21.72 3.84 4.24
CA ALA A 52 -20.60 3.01 4.69
C ALA A 52 -20.42 1.70 3.91
N LYS A 53 -20.88 1.67 2.65
CA LYS A 53 -20.76 0.50 1.77
C LYS A 53 -19.39 0.46 1.08
N PHE A 54 -18.33 0.42 1.88
CA PHE A 54 -16.96 0.55 1.39
C PHE A 54 -16.54 -0.58 0.43
N GLN A 55 -17.03 -1.80 0.64
CA GLN A 55 -16.75 -2.92 -0.26
C GLN A 55 -17.39 -2.70 -1.65
N GLU A 56 -18.70 -2.43 -1.69
CA GLU A 56 -19.42 -2.11 -2.93
C GLU A 56 -18.81 -0.90 -3.64
N LEU A 57 -18.41 0.12 -2.88
CA LEU A 57 -17.69 1.29 -3.40
C LEU A 57 -16.32 0.91 -3.99
N SER A 58 -15.55 0.05 -3.33
CA SER A 58 -14.25 -0.43 -3.82
C SER A 58 -14.38 -1.29 -5.08
N ASP A 59 -15.41 -2.13 -5.14
CA ASP A 59 -15.64 -3.02 -6.28
C ASP A 59 -16.12 -2.24 -7.52
N THR A 60 -16.88 -1.15 -7.30
CA THR A 60 -17.49 -0.36 -8.38
C THR A 60 -16.68 0.88 -8.78
N LEU A 61 -16.05 1.59 -7.84
CA LEU A 61 -15.17 2.73 -8.12
C LEU A 61 -13.72 2.26 -8.28
N THR A 62 -13.46 1.60 -9.39
CA THR A 62 -12.13 1.10 -9.73
C THR A 62 -11.23 2.21 -10.30
N GLN A 63 -9.91 2.00 -10.28
CA GLN A 63 -8.95 2.94 -10.89
C GLN A 63 -9.26 3.31 -12.36
N PRO A 64 -9.65 2.36 -13.24
CA PRO A 64 -10.09 2.70 -14.59
C PRO A 64 -11.30 3.65 -14.63
N ILE A 65 -12.25 3.48 -13.72
CA ILE A 65 -13.43 4.34 -13.64
C ILE A 65 -13.06 5.73 -13.12
N ILE A 66 -12.23 5.82 -12.09
CA ILE A 66 -11.69 7.10 -11.59
C ILE A 66 -11.00 7.86 -12.72
N HIS A 67 -10.13 7.18 -13.49
CA HIS A 67 -9.47 7.79 -14.65
C HIS A 67 -10.46 8.25 -15.71
N THR A 68 -11.49 7.44 -15.99
CA THR A 68 -12.53 7.78 -16.97
C THR A 68 -13.28 9.05 -16.55
N ILE A 69 -13.66 9.17 -15.28
CA ILE A 69 -14.33 10.36 -14.74
C ILE A 69 -13.38 11.57 -14.80
N ALA A 70 -12.12 11.41 -14.41
CA ALA A 70 -11.13 12.48 -14.46
C ALA A 70 -10.86 12.99 -15.89
N MET A 71 -10.73 12.08 -16.87
CA MET A 71 -10.64 12.43 -18.29
C MET A 71 -11.92 13.09 -18.81
N THR A 72 -13.08 12.63 -18.32
CA THR A 72 -14.37 13.23 -18.65
C THR A 72 -14.51 14.63 -18.04
N LEU A 73 -13.87 14.93 -16.92
CA LEU A 73 -13.83 16.29 -16.38
C LEU A 73 -12.85 17.17 -17.16
N SER A 74 -11.67 16.68 -17.52
CA SER A 74 -10.63 17.47 -18.20
C SER A 74 -10.87 17.69 -19.70
N GLY A 75 -11.61 16.79 -20.35
CA GLY A 75 -11.75 16.75 -21.79
C GLY A 75 -12.61 17.86 -22.41
N ASN A 76 -12.49 17.96 -23.73
CA ASN A 76 -13.17 18.96 -24.56
C ASN A 76 -14.63 18.61 -24.88
N GLN A 77 -15.20 17.51 -24.36
CA GLN A 77 -16.61 17.15 -24.57
C GLN A 77 -17.61 18.22 -24.10
N PHE A 78 -17.18 19.13 -23.23
CA PHE A 78 -17.95 20.30 -22.79
C PHE A 78 -17.76 21.54 -23.68
N SER A 79 -16.92 21.46 -24.70
CA SER A 79 -16.76 22.52 -25.68
C SER A 79 -17.83 22.37 -26.76
N GLU A 80 -18.64 23.41 -26.97
CA GLU A 80 -19.39 23.59 -28.21
C GLU A 80 -18.67 24.67 -29.05
N SER A 81 -18.95 24.75 -30.35
CA SER A 81 -18.37 25.78 -31.22
C SER A 81 -18.58 27.16 -30.60
N LYS A 82 -17.49 27.81 -30.20
CA LYS A 82 -17.49 29.09 -29.50
C LYS A 82 -18.13 30.15 -30.41
N LEU A 83 -19.26 30.71 -30.00
CA LEU A 83 -19.81 31.89 -30.67
C LEU A 83 -18.80 33.03 -30.53
N ASN A 84 -18.21 33.46 -31.65
CA ASN A 84 -17.35 34.65 -31.70
C ASN A 84 -18.20 35.88 -31.39
N ILE A 85 -18.12 36.36 -30.14
CA ILE A 85 -18.82 37.56 -29.69
C ILE A 85 -17.79 38.46 -29.03
N THR A 86 -17.34 39.47 -29.77
CA THR A 86 -16.55 40.59 -29.27
C THR A 86 -17.44 41.52 -28.41
N ASN A 87 -16.89 42.03 -27.30
CA ASN A 87 -17.45 43.08 -26.43
C ASN A 87 -18.59 42.71 -25.46
N TYR A 88 -18.58 41.52 -24.84
CA TYR A 88 -19.39 41.27 -23.63
C TYR A 88 -18.74 40.28 -22.66
N THR A 89 -18.51 40.70 -21.42
CA THR A 89 -17.85 39.92 -20.35
C THR A 89 -18.86 39.04 -19.60
N PHE A 90 -19.12 37.83 -20.12
CA PHE A 90 -19.83 36.79 -19.37
C PHE A 90 -18.82 35.97 -18.57
N ILE A 91 -18.92 35.97 -17.24
CA ILE A 91 -18.04 35.17 -16.37
C ILE A 91 -18.65 33.78 -16.20
N SER A 92 -18.22 32.81 -17.00
CA SER A 92 -18.56 31.39 -16.79
C SER A 92 -17.90 30.89 -15.51
N LYS A 93 -18.66 30.27 -14.62
CA LYS A 93 -18.16 29.56 -13.43
C LYS A 93 -17.92 28.07 -13.68
N PHE A 94 -18.08 27.60 -14.92
CA PHE A 94 -18.10 26.17 -15.23
C PHE A 94 -16.80 25.45 -14.85
N GLU A 95 -15.64 26.07 -15.07
CA GLU A 95 -14.37 25.46 -14.67
C GLU A 95 -14.28 25.29 -13.15
N LYS A 96 -14.81 26.24 -12.37
CA LYS A 96 -14.89 26.10 -10.91
C LYS A 96 -15.81 24.94 -10.48
N TYR A 97 -16.87 24.68 -11.22
CA TYR A 97 -17.70 23.48 -10.98
C TYR A 97 -16.91 22.20 -11.29
N LYS A 98 -16.15 22.16 -12.38
CA LYS A 98 -15.28 21.01 -12.68
C LYS A 98 -14.25 20.76 -11.58
N GLU A 99 -13.58 21.82 -11.10
CA GLU A 99 -12.66 21.74 -9.96
C GLU A 99 -13.34 21.14 -8.73
N THR A 100 -14.58 21.57 -8.44
CA THR A 100 -15.36 21.02 -7.33
C THR A 100 -15.58 19.50 -7.48
N PHE A 101 -15.90 19.04 -8.69
CA PHE A 101 -16.10 17.61 -8.94
C PHE A 101 -14.80 16.79 -8.93
N PHE A 102 -13.66 17.39 -9.31
CA PHE A 102 -12.35 16.78 -9.06
C PHE A 102 -12.11 16.60 -7.55
N SER A 103 -12.32 17.65 -6.75
CA SER A 103 -12.15 17.55 -5.30
C SER A 103 -13.08 16.52 -4.65
N ILE A 104 -14.31 16.37 -5.17
CA ILE A 104 -15.23 15.32 -4.71
C ILE A 104 -14.67 13.93 -5.04
N LEU A 105 -14.20 13.72 -6.27
CA LEU A 105 -13.61 12.44 -6.69
C LEU A 105 -12.39 12.09 -5.83
N ASP A 106 -11.48 13.04 -5.63
CA ASP A 106 -10.29 12.89 -4.79
C ASP A 106 -10.68 12.56 -3.33
N GLY A 107 -11.70 13.23 -2.80
CA GLY A 107 -12.21 12.98 -1.46
C GLY A 107 -12.77 11.56 -1.27
N ILE A 108 -13.50 11.04 -2.27
CA ILE A 108 -14.00 9.65 -2.24
C ILE A 108 -12.83 8.66 -2.27
N GLN A 109 -11.84 8.88 -3.14
CA GLN A 109 -10.65 8.04 -3.23
C GLN A 109 -9.83 8.06 -1.93
N GLN A 110 -9.66 9.24 -1.33
CA GLN A 110 -8.99 9.38 -0.04
C GLN A 110 -9.73 8.62 1.07
N ALA A 111 -11.06 8.68 1.09
CA ALA A 111 -11.85 7.94 2.07
C ALA A 111 -11.70 6.41 1.93
N GLN A 112 -11.63 5.88 0.70
CA GLN A 112 -11.32 4.46 0.48
C GLN A 112 -9.93 4.10 1.01
N ASN A 113 -8.92 4.90 0.69
CA ASN A 113 -7.55 4.67 1.16
C ASN A 113 -7.46 4.70 2.69
N LEU A 114 -8.13 5.67 3.33
CA LEU A 114 -8.19 5.75 4.80
C LEU A 114 -8.84 4.51 5.41
N LYS A 115 -9.91 3.98 4.80
CA LYS A 115 -10.55 2.75 5.28
C LYS A 115 -9.62 1.54 5.16
N THR A 116 -8.93 1.39 4.03
CA THR A 116 -7.95 0.32 3.84
C THR A 116 -6.82 0.40 4.87
N ASN A 117 -6.25 1.59 5.06
CA ASN A 117 -5.19 1.81 6.04
C ASN A 117 -5.67 1.51 7.47
N ASN A 118 -6.88 1.93 7.83
CA ASN A 118 -7.46 1.67 9.14
C ASN A 118 -7.65 0.16 9.38
N ASN A 119 -8.14 -0.58 8.38
CA ASN A 119 -8.29 -2.03 8.47
C ASN A 119 -6.91 -2.73 8.65
N GLN A 120 -5.89 -2.28 7.93
CA GLN A 120 -4.52 -2.80 8.07
C GLN A 120 -3.96 -2.51 9.46
N GLN A 121 -4.10 -1.29 9.96
CA GLN A 121 -3.68 -0.89 11.30
C GLN A 121 -4.41 -1.70 12.37
N HIS A 122 -5.71 -1.93 12.20
CA HIS A 122 -6.48 -2.76 13.12
C HIS A 122 -5.96 -4.21 13.14
N ALA A 123 -5.64 -4.79 11.99
CA ALA A 123 -5.04 -6.12 11.93
C ALA A 123 -3.67 -6.16 12.62
N THR A 124 -2.82 -5.14 12.42
CA THR A 124 -1.53 -5.02 13.12
C THR A 124 -1.71 -4.86 14.64
N ILE A 125 -2.70 -4.10 15.09
CA ILE A 125 -3.00 -3.96 16.52
C ILE A 125 -3.38 -5.31 17.12
N LEU A 126 -4.24 -6.09 16.45
CA LEU A 126 -4.62 -7.42 16.92
C LEU A 126 -3.41 -8.36 17.01
N ASP A 127 -2.55 -8.37 16.00
CA ASP A 127 -1.31 -9.17 15.99
C ASP A 127 -0.35 -8.76 17.14
N LEU A 128 -0.16 -7.45 17.34
CA LEU A 128 0.66 -6.96 18.46
C LEU A 128 0.05 -7.27 19.82
N GLN A 129 -1.27 -7.24 19.95
CA GLN A 129 -1.97 -7.64 21.16
C GLN A 129 -1.79 -9.13 21.44
N GLU A 130 -1.92 -9.98 20.43
CA GLU A 130 -1.67 -11.42 20.54
C GLU A 130 -0.22 -11.70 20.96
N GLN A 131 0.76 -11.06 20.32
CA GLN A 131 2.17 -11.17 20.69
C GLN A 131 2.41 -10.68 22.12
N SER A 132 1.83 -9.55 22.51
CA SER A 132 1.93 -9.03 23.87
C SER A 132 1.33 -10.00 24.89
N ASP A 133 0.17 -10.57 24.59
CA ASP A 133 -0.48 -11.55 25.46
C ASP A 133 0.37 -12.81 25.62
N ILE A 134 0.99 -13.30 24.54
CA ILE A 134 1.92 -14.43 24.59
C ILE A 134 3.15 -14.09 25.44
N LEU A 135 3.73 -12.90 25.29
CA LEU A 135 4.96 -12.52 25.99
C LEU A 135 4.74 -12.19 27.47
N THR A 136 3.56 -11.71 27.84
CA THR A 136 3.25 -11.29 29.22
C THR A 136 2.61 -12.39 30.06
N ASP A 137 2.04 -13.42 29.45
CA ASP A 137 1.51 -14.62 30.12
C ASP A 137 2.49 -15.80 29.95
N ILE A 138 3.10 -16.21 31.06
CA ILE A 138 4.11 -17.27 31.06
C ILE A 138 3.57 -18.62 30.57
N GLU A 139 2.29 -18.91 30.76
CA GLU A 139 1.70 -20.17 30.31
C GLU A 139 1.46 -20.14 28.79
N LYS A 140 0.97 -19.02 28.24
CA LYS A 140 0.87 -18.83 26.79
C LYS A 140 2.24 -18.82 26.11
N LEU A 141 3.25 -18.25 26.75
CA LEU A 141 4.62 -18.29 26.23
C LEU A 141 5.14 -19.72 26.10
N LYS A 142 4.96 -20.54 27.15
CA LYS A 142 5.33 -21.96 27.13
C LYS A 142 4.58 -22.71 26.03
N GLU A 143 3.27 -22.47 25.90
CA GLU A 143 2.45 -23.10 24.86
C GLU A 143 2.89 -22.72 23.46
N TYR A 144 3.10 -21.43 23.19
CA TYR A 144 3.59 -20.93 21.91
C TYR A 144 4.94 -21.54 21.55
N ILE A 145 5.84 -21.63 22.53
CA ILE A 145 7.17 -22.17 22.34
C ILE A 145 7.15 -23.68 22.10
N ASN A 146 6.34 -24.41 22.86
CA ASN A 146 6.14 -25.85 22.61
C ASN A 146 5.48 -26.10 21.25
N THR A 147 4.58 -25.24 20.81
CA THR A 147 3.88 -25.43 19.52
C THR A 147 4.78 -25.11 18.33
N HIS A 148 5.58 -24.06 18.41
CA HIS A 148 6.40 -23.57 17.29
C HIS A 148 7.86 -24.04 17.31
N TYR A 149 8.37 -24.52 18.45
CA TYR A 149 9.78 -24.89 18.64
C TYR A 149 9.97 -26.30 19.25
N SER A 150 8.93 -27.14 19.31
CA SER A 150 8.99 -28.52 19.86
C SER A 150 10.00 -29.46 19.19
N GLY A 151 10.59 -29.09 18.05
CA GLY A 151 11.68 -29.84 17.41
C GLY A 151 13.08 -29.51 17.93
N GLN A 152 13.25 -28.40 18.65
CA GLN A 152 14.52 -27.96 19.24
C GLN A 152 14.26 -27.52 20.67
N LYS A 153 14.52 -28.42 21.63
CA LYS A 153 14.53 -28.22 23.09
C LYS A 153 14.51 -26.75 23.52
N ALA A 154 13.32 -26.15 23.55
CA ALA A 154 13.13 -24.83 24.11
C ALA A 154 13.02 -24.97 25.63
N VAL A 155 14.18 -25.16 26.26
CA VAL A 155 14.31 -25.27 27.72
C VAL A 155 14.38 -23.85 28.28
N LEU A 156 13.23 -23.24 28.51
CA LEU A 156 13.12 -21.96 29.20
C LEU A 156 12.91 -22.18 30.69
N PHE A 157 14.02 -22.48 31.37
CA PHE A 157 14.18 -22.44 32.83
C PHE A 157 13.89 -23.74 33.62
N GLU A 158 14.88 -24.01 34.49
CA GLU A 158 15.04 -25.03 35.53
C GLU A 158 14.83 -26.49 35.15
N ILE A 159 15.93 -27.11 34.71
CA ILE A 159 16.16 -28.52 35.01
C ILE A 159 17.26 -28.57 36.07
N ASN A 160 16.88 -28.74 37.34
CA ASN A 160 17.75 -29.35 38.35
C ASN A 160 17.94 -30.82 37.99
N THR A 161 18.65 -31.07 36.88
CA THR A 161 19.14 -32.39 36.55
C THR A 161 20.47 -32.54 37.24
N GLU A 162 20.50 -33.31 38.32
CA GLU A 162 21.75 -33.92 38.76
C GLU A 162 22.24 -34.80 37.60
N LEU A 163 23.29 -34.33 36.93
CA LEU A 163 24.00 -35.05 35.89
C LEU A 163 24.61 -36.31 36.52
N ASN A 164 23.85 -37.40 36.50
CA ASN A 164 24.28 -38.70 37.03
C ASN A 164 25.19 -39.46 36.04
N VAL A 165 25.63 -38.79 34.98
CA VAL A 165 26.57 -39.29 33.99
C VAL A 165 27.71 -38.29 33.90
N ALA A 166 28.91 -38.72 34.29
CA ALA A 166 30.09 -37.90 34.10
C ALA A 166 30.24 -37.61 32.59
N PRO A 167 30.32 -36.34 32.16
CA PRO A 167 30.50 -36.02 30.76
C PRO A 167 31.84 -36.61 30.30
N VAL A 168 31.79 -37.52 29.32
CA VAL A 168 32.99 -38.06 28.67
C VAL A 168 33.44 -36.99 27.67
N ILE A 169 34.45 -36.21 28.06
CA ILE A 169 35.08 -35.24 27.18
C ILE A 169 36.10 -35.99 26.30
N TYR A 170 35.95 -35.91 24.98
CA TYR A 170 36.90 -36.56 24.08
C TYR A 170 38.30 -35.92 24.17
N PRO A 171 39.38 -36.71 23.98
CA PRO A 171 40.75 -36.25 24.16
C PRO A 171 41.10 -34.98 23.35
N HIS A 172 40.60 -34.86 22.12
CA HIS A 172 40.90 -33.72 21.25
C HIS A 172 40.28 -32.39 21.74
N TYR A 173 39.09 -32.43 22.36
CA TYR A 173 38.50 -31.23 22.98
C TYR A 173 39.25 -30.81 24.24
N LEU A 174 39.67 -31.78 25.04
CA LEU A 174 40.43 -31.52 26.26
C LEU A 174 41.79 -30.89 25.95
N GLU A 175 42.45 -31.36 24.89
CA GLU A 175 43.73 -30.83 24.44
C GLU A 175 43.58 -29.44 23.82
N TYR A 176 42.50 -29.19 23.07
CA TYR A 176 42.18 -27.84 22.60
C TYR A 176 42.01 -26.85 23.75
N ILE A 177 41.21 -27.20 24.77
CA ILE A 177 40.96 -26.31 25.91
C ILE A 177 42.27 -25.99 26.65
N LYS A 178 43.17 -26.96 26.81
CA LYS A 178 44.48 -26.74 27.42
C LYS A 178 45.33 -25.73 26.64
N ARG A 179 45.32 -25.81 25.31
CA ARG A 179 46.22 -25.03 24.44
C ARG A 179 45.67 -23.64 24.09
N HIS A 180 44.36 -23.52 23.93
CA HIS A 180 43.72 -22.34 23.35
C HIS A 180 42.63 -21.74 24.24
N GLY A 181 42.33 -22.36 25.39
CA GLY A 181 41.23 -21.96 26.26
C GLY A 181 39.88 -22.41 25.71
N LEU A 182 38.82 -21.94 26.37
CA LEU A 182 37.45 -22.19 25.91
C LEU A 182 37.21 -21.48 24.57
N PRO A 183 36.50 -22.11 23.63
CA PRO A 183 36.18 -21.50 22.34
C PRO A 183 35.29 -20.26 22.52
N GLU A 184 35.55 -19.21 21.75
CA GLU A 184 34.71 -18.02 21.73
C GLU A 184 33.32 -18.36 21.15
N ASN A 185 32.26 -17.86 21.80
CA ASN A 185 30.87 -18.12 21.41
C ASN A 185 30.51 -19.61 21.27
N SER A 186 31.23 -20.51 21.97
CA SER A 186 31.05 -21.96 21.87
C SER A 186 31.31 -22.55 20.47
N VAL A 187 32.02 -21.82 19.60
CA VAL A 187 32.41 -22.28 18.26
C VAL A 187 33.89 -22.62 18.24
N TRP A 188 34.23 -23.87 17.94
CA TRP A 188 35.62 -24.32 17.85
C TRP A 188 36.30 -23.75 16.60
N ASP A 189 37.49 -23.21 16.77
CA ASP A 189 38.35 -22.83 15.65
C ASP A 189 38.75 -24.11 14.90
N SER A 190 38.19 -24.26 13.70
CA SER A 190 38.29 -25.51 12.94
C SER A 190 39.73 -25.81 12.53
N GLU A 191 40.56 -24.78 12.33
CA GLU A 191 41.97 -24.96 11.97
C GLU A 191 42.76 -25.51 13.15
N LYS A 192 42.61 -24.90 14.34
CA LYS A 192 43.28 -25.36 15.57
C LYS A 192 42.82 -26.75 15.98
N MET A 193 41.52 -27.05 15.84
CA MET A 193 40.97 -28.37 16.13
C MET A 193 41.50 -29.44 15.18
N ALA A 194 41.59 -29.15 13.87
CA ALA A 194 42.12 -30.08 12.88
C ALA A 194 43.59 -30.43 13.16
N ILE A 195 44.42 -29.46 13.56
CA ILE A 195 45.82 -29.69 13.93
C ILE A 195 45.90 -30.66 15.11
N ILE A 196 45.15 -30.41 16.17
CA ILE A 196 45.14 -31.26 17.38
C ILE A 196 44.66 -32.68 17.06
N ILE A 197 43.63 -32.82 16.24
CA ILE A 197 43.13 -34.14 15.80
C ILE A 197 44.20 -34.91 15.01
N LEU A 198 44.92 -34.24 14.11
CA LEU A 198 46.00 -34.86 13.33
C LEU A 198 47.17 -35.30 14.23
N GLU A 199 47.55 -34.48 15.20
CA GLU A 199 48.59 -34.84 16.18
C GLU A 199 48.19 -36.09 16.98
N LEU A 200 46.98 -36.09 17.54
CA LEU A 200 46.50 -37.21 18.36
C LEU A 200 46.30 -38.50 17.55
N LEU A 201 45.95 -38.39 16.27
CA LEU A 201 45.91 -39.54 15.35
C LEU A 201 47.31 -40.11 15.10
N ASN A 202 48.30 -39.23 14.85
CA ASN A 202 49.68 -39.64 14.61
C ASN A 202 50.33 -40.27 15.85
N GLU A 203 49.95 -39.80 17.05
CA GLU A 203 50.39 -40.33 18.34
C GLU A 203 49.65 -41.62 18.75
N GLY A 204 48.61 -42.02 18.00
CA GLY A 204 47.79 -43.20 18.28
C GLY A 204 46.90 -43.05 19.53
N VAL A 205 46.68 -41.83 19.99
CA VAL A 205 45.83 -41.51 21.16
C VAL A 205 44.34 -41.59 20.80
N ILE A 206 44.00 -41.28 19.56
CA ILE A 206 42.65 -41.40 19.00
C ILE A 206 42.70 -42.16 17.65
N THR A 207 41.56 -42.70 17.24
CA THR A 207 41.36 -43.37 15.95
C THR A 207 40.41 -42.57 15.06
N GLN A 208 40.33 -42.91 13.77
CA GLN A 208 39.40 -42.23 12.85
C GLN A 208 37.93 -42.34 13.26
N SER A 209 37.55 -43.42 13.95
CA SER A 209 36.19 -43.60 14.51
C SER A 209 35.89 -42.65 15.67
N ASP A 210 36.91 -42.06 16.30
CA ASP A 210 36.73 -41.15 17.45
C ASP A 210 36.52 -39.68 17.02
N ILE A 211 36.55 -39.38 15.71
CA ILE A 211 36.50 -38.02 15.16
C ILE A 211 35.08 -37.60 14.77
N PHE A 212 34.23 -38.55 14.34
CA PHE A 212 32.89 -38.26 13.84
C PHE A 212 31.86 -39.23 14.44
N LEU A 213 31.01 -38.71 15.33
CA LEU A 213 29.72 -39.30 15.72
C LEU A 213 28.61 -38.29 15.42
#